data_AF-A0A3Q7H7S6-F1
#
_entry.id   AF-A0A3Q7H7S6-F1
#
_cell.length_a   1.000
_cell.length_b   1.000
_cell.length_c   1.000
_cell.angle_alpha   90.00
_cell.angle_beta   90.00
_cell.angle_gamma   90.00
#
_symmetry.space_group_name_H-M   'P 1'
#
loop_
_entity.id
_entity.type
_entity.pdbx_description
1 polymer ?
#
loop_
_entity_poly.entity_id
_entity_poly.type
_entity_poly.pdbx_seq_one_letter_code
_entity_poly.pdbx_strand_id
1 'polypeptide(L)'
;MDQQDRLVSIGNLEAAVSLLLSTPPESSYFSANALRAVALSSAVSTSLLELAVKVVAANMVRTDRSLSGTHLLCAVGRHQEACSQLQDAGCWTDAATLAATHLKGTDYARALILYVAAGALPEALASLRGAQQPDTAAMFILACQEIHSEYLSSLDDELRSSDKLVNLPGLNPESEDVHAVGEYYGQYQRKLVHLCMDSQPFSD
;
A
#
# COMPACT_ATOMS: atom_id res chain seq x y z
N MET A 1 3.83 13.43 40.89
CA MET A 1 4.31 12.22 40.21
C MET A 1 3.12 11.63 39.52
N ASP A 2 3.06 11.76 38.21
CA ASP A 2 1.87 11.34 37.45
C ASP A 2 1.69 9.83 37.59
N GLN A 3 0.44 9.36 37.51
CA GLN A 3 0.11 7.94 37.70
C GLN A 3 0.93 7.02 36.77
N GLN A 4 1.27 7.50 35.57
CA GLN A 4 2.18 6.83 34.63
C GLN A 4 3.60 6.62 35.20
N ASP A 5 4.18 7.63 35.85
CA ASP A 5 5.57 7.59 36.35
C ASP A 5 5.68 6.61 37.51
N ARG A 6 4.61 6.52 38.32
CA ARG A 6 4.50 5.53 39.39
C ARG A 6 4.49 4.10 38.84
N LEU A 7 3.71 3.84 37.79
CA LEU A 7 3.62 2.50 37.17
C LEU A 7 4.96 2.07 36.57
N VAL A 8 5.67 2.99 35.91
CA VAL A 8 7.03 2.73 35.39
C VAL A 8 8.00 2.44 36.54
N SER A 9 7.94 3.22 37.62
CA SER A 9 8.85 3.07 38.77
C SER A 9 8.67 1.75 39.52
N ILE A 10 7.46 1.18 39.52
CA ILE A 10 7.18 -0.14 40.11
C ILE A 10 7.35 -1.29 39.11
N GLY A 11 7.80 -1.02 37.88
CA GLY A 11 8.07 -2.02 36.84
C GLY A 11 6.83 -2.56 36.11
N ASN A 12 5.63 -2.01 36.37
CA ASN A 12 4.41 -2.46 35.70
C ASN A 12 4.23 -1.73 34.36
N LEU A 13 5.05 -2.12 33.38
CA LEU A 13 5.12 -1.48 32.07
C LEU A 13 3.85 -1.70 31.23
N GLU A 14 3.21 -2.87 31.32
CA GLU A 14 1.96 -3.15 30.60
C GLU A 14 0.84 -2.19 31.00
N ALA A 15 0.64 -1.99 32.31
CA ALA A 15 -0.36 -1.04 32.80
C ALA A 15 0.00 0.40 32.44
N ALA A 16 1.30 0.75 32.45
CA ALA A 16 1.76 2.06 32.01
C ALA A 16 1.45 2.30 30.52
N VAL A 17 1.73 1.33 29.65
CA VAL A 17 1.41 1.40 28.21
C VAL A 17 -0.09 1.57 28.00
N SER A 18 -0.93 0.78 28.67
CA SER A 18 -2.39 0.88 28.55
C SER A 18 -2.90 2.28 28.94
N LEU A 19 -2.39 2.84 30.04
CA LEU A 19 -2.74 4.19 30.48
C LEU A 19 -2.30 5.26 29.47
N LEU A 20 -1.09 5.14 28.92
CA LEU A 20 -0.58 6.08 27.92
C LEU A 20 -1.42 6.05 26.63
N LEU A 21 -1.76 4.86 26.14
CA LEU A 21 -2.57 4.66 24.94
C LEU A 21 -4.03 5.14 25.10
N SER A 22 -4.51 5.29 26.34
CA SER A 22 -5.83 5.87 26.63
C SER A 22 -5.90 7.39 26.45
N THR A 23 -4.77 8.05 26.19
CA THR A 23 -4.72 9.50 25.95
C THR A 23 -5.49 9.85 24.67
N PRO A 24 -6.49 10.75 24.71
CA PRO A 24 -7.23 11.16 23.51
C PRO A 24 -6.33 11.85 22.47
N PRO A 25 -6.60 11.66 21.16
CA PRO A 25 -5.79 12.26 20.08
C PRO A 25 -5.77 13.80 20.09
N GLU A 26 -6.81 14.45 20.61
CA GLU A 26 -6.94 15.92 20.70
C GLU A 26 -6.10 16.52 21.84
N SER A 27 -5.58 15.68 22.73
CA SER A 27 -4.77 16.13 23.87
C SER A 27 -3.40 16.62 23.42
N SER A 28 -2.92 17.72 24.01
CA SER A 28 -1.55 18.21 23.82
C SER A 28 -0.48 17.19 24.24
N TYR A 29 -0.84 16.24 25.12
CA TYR A 29 0.04 15.17 25.58
C TYR A 29 0.00 13.92 24.70
N PHE A 30 -0.89 13.83 23.71
CA PHE A 30 -1.06 12.63 22.89
C PHE A 30 0.26 12.18 22.25
N SER A 31 0.97 13.09 21.57
CA SER A 31 2.20 12.73 20.87
C SER A 31 3.30 12.25 21.83
N ALA A 32 3.48 12.91 22.97
CA ALA A 32 4.46 12.51 23.97
C ALA A 32 4.12 11.15 24.59
N ASN A 33 2.84 10.93 24.93
CA ASN A 33 2.38 9.69 25.52
C ASN A 33 2.39 8.52 24.54
N ALA A 34 2.05 8.76 23.27
CA ALA A 34 2.11 7.77 22.19
C ALA A 34 3.53 7.26 21.98
N LEU A 35 4.51 8.16 21.86
CA LEU A 35 5.92 7.78 21.70
C LEU A 35 6.46 7.04 22.93
N ARG A 36 6.08 7.49 24.13
CA ARG A 36 6.44 6.79 25.38
C ARG A 36 5.80 5.40 25.44
N ALA A 37 4.56 5.25 25.01
CA ALA A 37 3.88 3.95 24.97
C ALA A 37 4.60 2.97 24.03
N VAL A 38 5.00 3.42 22.84
CA VAL A 38 5.77 2.63 21.87
C VAL A 38 7.15 2.24 22.43
N ALA A 39 7.84 3.17 23.08
CA ALA A 39 9.13 2.89 23.70
C ALA A 39 9.01 1.85 24.83
N LEU A 40 8.02 2.01 25.72
CA LEU A 40 7.81 1.08 26.84
C LEU A 40 7.33 -0.30 26.35
N SER A 41 6.45 -0.38 25.36
CA SER A 41 5.96 -1.65 24.84
C SER A 41 7.08 -2.48 24.18
N SER A 42 8.05 -1.82 23.54
CA SER A 42 9.24 -2.47 22.96
C SER A 42 10.09 -3.21 24.00
N ALA A 43 10.09 -2.75 25.26
CA ALA A 43 10.80 -3.39 26.37
C ALA A 43 10.00 -4.55 26.99
N VAL A 44 8.70 -4.67 26.69
CA VAL A 44 7.82 -5.72 27.22
C VAL A 44 7.76 -6.89 26.25
N SER A 45 7.29 -6.68 25.02
CA SER A 45 7.14 -7.73 24.02
C SER A 45 6.91 -7.16 22.61
N THR A 46 7.23 -7.97 21.60
CA THR A 46 6.94 -7.65 20.20
C THR A 46 5.45 -7.53 19.94
N SER A 47 4.63 -8.39 20.56
CA SER A 47 3.17 -8.37 20.41
C SER A 47 2.53 -7.10 20.98
N LEU A 48 3.00 -6.63 22.15
CA LEU A 48 2.53 -5.38 22.72
C LEU A 48 3.03 -4.17 21.93
N LEU A 49 4.25 -4.23 21.41
CA LEU A 49 4.80 -3.19 20.52
C LEU A 49 3.95 -3.03 19.26
N GLU A 50 3.64 -4.13 18.57
CA GLU A 50 2.79 -4.10 17.37
C GLU A 50 1.40 -3.55 17.68
N LEU A 51 0.77 -3.97 18.79
CA LEU A 51 -0.54 -3.46 19.20
C LEU A 51 -0.48 -1.95 19.48
N ALA A 52 0.52 -1.50 20.25
CA ALA A 52 0.69 -0.10 20.61
C ALA A 52 0.88 0.77 19.36
N VAL A 53 1.74 0.34 18.43
CA VAL A 53 1.98 1.06 17.17
C VAL A 53 0.70 1.15 16.33
N LYS A 54 -0.07 0.07 16.22
CA LYS A 54 -1.36 0.10 15.51
C LYS A 54 -2.34 1.11 16.08
N VAL A 55 -2.50 1.12 17.41
CA VAL A 55 -3.39 2.06 18.11
C VAL A 55 -2.91 3.50 17.91
N VAL A 56 -1.61 3.74 18.09
CA VAL A 56 -1.00 5.06 17.90
C VAL A 56 -1.19 5.55 16.47
N ALA A 57 -0.88 4.71 15.47
CA ALA A 57 -1.01 5.08 14.07
C ALA A 57 -2.47 5.40 13.69
N ALA A 58 -3.43 4.58 14.13
CA ALA A 58 -4.85 4.83 13.88
C ALA A 58 -5.37 6.14 14.51
N ASN A 59 -4.82 6.52 15.67
CA ASN A 59 -5.15 7.80 16.31
C ASN A 59 -4.45 8.98 15.62
N MET A 60 -3.24 8.79 15.08
CA MET A 60 -2.50 9.84 14.36
C MET A 60 -3.18 10.28 13.07
N VAL A 61 -3.92 9.39 12.39
CA VAL A 61 -4.75 9.73 11.20
C VAL A 61 -5.74 10.86 11.51
N ARG A 62 -6.29 10.90 12.73
CA ARG A 62 -7.29 11.91 13.15
C ARG A 62 -6.68 13.29 13.43
N THR A 63 -5.35 13.38 13.57
CA THR A 63 -4.65 14.58 14.06
C THR A 63 -3.80 15.27 13.00
N ASP A 64 -4.04 14.96 11.71
CA ASP A 64 -3.25 15.43 10.55
C ASP A 64 -1.76 15.02 10.60
N ARG A 65 -1.44 13.98 11.39
CA ARG A 65 -0.09 13.39 11.49
C ARG A 65 -0.05 11.98 10.93
N SER A 66 -0.87 11.69 9.92
CA SER A 66 -0.99 10.37 9.28
C SER A 66 0.37 9.78 8.90
N LEU A 67 1.26 10.59 8.30
CA LEU A 67 2.62 10.20 7.90
C LEU A 67 3.47 9.65 9.05
N SER A 68 3.37 10.24 10.26
CA SER A 68 4.11 9.72 11.42
C SER A 68 3.60 8.34 11.85
N GLY A 69 2.29 8.12 11.76
CA GLY A 69 1.66 6.82 12.00
C GLY A 69 2.11 5.77 10.98
N THR A 70 2.14 6.13 9.70
CA THR A 70 2.64 5.27 8.61
C THR A 70 4.09 4.86 8.85
N HIS A 71 4.99 5.79 9.22
CA HIS A 71 6.39 5.46 9.51
C HIS A 71 6.54 4.48 10.67
N LEU A 72 5.74 4.63 11.74
CA LEU A 72 5.75 3.70 12.85
C LEU A 72 5.30 2.30 12.40
N LEU A 73 4.23 2.20 11.60
CA LEU A 73 3.76 0.93 11.04
C LEU A 73 4.84 0.26 10.18
N CYS A 74 5.53 1.01 9.32
CA CYS A 74 6.64 0.49 8.52
C CYS A 74 7.79 -0.02 9.42
N ALA A 75 8.12 0.70 10.50
CA ALA A 75 9.21 0.32 11.40
C ALA A 75 8.97 -1.02 12.11
N VAL A 76 7.70 -1.41 12.34
CA VAL A 76 7.33 -2.72 12.90
C VAL A 76 6.95 -3.74 11.83
N GLY A 77 7.20 -3.46 10.55
CA GLY A 77 6.95 -4.38 9.44
C GLY A 77 5.48 -4.50 9.01
N ARG A 78 4.59 -3.63 9.50
CA ARG A 78 3.15 -3.63 9.22
C ARG A 78 2.83 -2.85 7.94
N HIS A 79 3.50 -3.20 6.85
CA HIS A 79 3.42 -2.49 5.57
C HIS A 79 2.02 -2.48 4.95
N GLN A 80 1.23 -3.54 5.15
CA GLN A 80 -0.14 -3.62 4.62
C GLN A 80 -1.06 -2.59 5.28
N GLU A 81 -0.97 -2.40 6.60
CA GLU A 81 -1.73 -1.37 7.31
C GLU A 81 -1.22 0.03 6.99
N ALA A 82 0.10 0.21 6.86
CA ALA A 82 0.68 1.48 6.42
C ALA A 82 0.19 1.87 5.02
N CYS A 83 0.14 0.92 4.08
CA CYS A 83 -0.39 1.14 2.74
C CYS A 83 -1.87 1.48 2.78
N SER A 84 -2.68 0.75 3.55
CA SER A 84 -4.11 1.04 3.71
C SER A 84 -4.34 2.46 4.24
N GLN A 85 -3.57 2.90 5.24
CA GLN A 85 -3.71 4.25 5.77
C GLN A 85 -3.37 5.34 4.75
N LEU A 86 -2.34 5.12 3.92
CA LEU A 86 -2.01 6.06 2.85
C LEU A 86 -3.11 6.10 1.79
N GLN A 87 -3.71 4.96 1.45
CA GLN A 87 -4.85 4.86 0.53
C GLN A 87 -6.08 5.57 1.10
N ASP A 88 -6.41 5.36 2.37
CA ASP A 88 -7.53 6.02 3.07
C ASP A 88 -7.33 7.54 3.15
N ALA A 89 -6.07 8.01 3.21
CA ALA A 89 -5.72 9.43 3.20
C ALA A 89 -5.65 10.03 1.78
N GLY A 90 -5.80 9.23 0.72
CA GLY A 90 -5.64 9.66 -0.67
C GLY A 90 -4.19 9.94 -1.10
N CYS A 91 -3.20 9.52 -0.32
CA CYS A 91 -1.77 9.60 -0.64
C CYS A 91 -1.36 8.45 -1.58
N TRP A 92 -1.95 8.40 -2.77
CA TRP A 92 -1.84 7.27 -3.70
C TRP A 92 -0.41 6.99 -4.18
N THR A 93 0.39 8.03 -4.40
CA THR A 93 1.80 7.90 -4.84
C THR A 93 2.69 7.26 -3.79
N ASP A 94 2.53 7.67 -2.53
CA ASP A 94 3.30 7.14 -1.40
C ASP A 94 2.87 5.69 -1.12
N ALA A 95 1.56 5.44 -1.20
CA ALA A 95 1.00 4.10 -1.09
C ALA A 95 1.54 3.18 -2.19
N ALA A 96 1.63 3.66 -3.44
CA ALA A 96 2.09 2.87 -4.57
C ALA A 96 3.57 2.49 -4.40
N THR A 97 4.39 3.43 -3.95
CA THR A 97 5.81 3.20 -3.66
C THR A 97 5.98 2.17 -2.54
N LEU A 98 5.21 2.30 -1.45
CA LEU A 98 5.23 1.36 -0.33
C LEU A 98 4.76 -0.04 -0.76
N ALA A 99 3.68 -0.11 -1.53
CA ALA A 99 3.14 -1.36 -2.06
C ALA A 99 4.17 -2.08 -2.93
N ALA A 100 4.81 -1.37 -3.86
CA ALA A 100 5.79 -1.91 -4.79
C ALA A 100 7.03 -2.49 -4.10
N THR A 101 7.42 -1.92 -2.96
CA THR A 101 8.66 -2.27 -2.26
C THR A 101 8.46 -3.35 -1.20
N HIS A 102 7.30 -3.37 -0.54
CA HIS A 102 7.10 -4.20 0.66
C HIS A 102 5.95 -5.22 0.58
N LEU A 103 4.96 -5.03 -0.30
CA LEU A 103 3.83 -5.95 -0.41
C LEU A 103 4.10 -7.03 -1.48
N LYS A 104 3.58 -8.24 -1.24
CA LYS A 104 3.69 -9.37 -2.16
C LYS A 104 2.42 -10.20 -2.14
N GLY A 105 2.22 -11.01 -3.19
CA GLY A 105 1.13 -11.98 -3.27
C GLY A 105 -0.25 -11.34 -3.08
N THR A 106 -1.05 -11.89 -2.16
CA THR A 106 -2.42 -11.45 -1.92
C THR A 106 -2.52 -10.03 -1.39
N ASP A 107 -1.58 -9.58 -0.56
CA ASP A 107 -1.62 -8.23 0.00
C ASP A 107 -1.38 -7.18 -1.08
N TYR A 108 -0.49 -7.48 -2.02
CA TYR A 108 -0.23 -6.62 -3.17
C TYR A 108 -1.43 -6.57 -4.11
N ALA A 109 -2.04 -7.72 -4.42
CA ALA A 109 -3.26 -7.78 -5.24
C ALA A 109 -4.42 -6.98 -4.62
N ARG A 110 -4.60 -7.06 -3.30
CA ARG A 110 -5.62 -6.27 -2.58
C ARG A 110 -5.37 -4.77 -2.70
N ALA A 111 -4.12 -4.33 -2.60
CA ALA A 111 -3.78 -2.93 -2.80
C ALA A 111 -4.10 -2.46 -4.23
N LEU A 112 -3.76 -3.27 -5.25
CA LEU A 112 -4.08 -3.00 -6.66
C LEU A 112 -5.59 -2.84 -6.91
N ILE A 113 -6.41 -3.73 -6.34
CA ILE A 113 -7.87 -3.63 -6.46
C ILE A 113 -8.38 -2.30 -5.89
N LEU A 114 -7.83 -1.84 -4.76
CA LEU A 114 -8.26 -0.59 -4.15
C LEU A 114 -7.86 0.64 -4.98
N TYR A 115 -6.68 0.64 -5.60
CA TYR A 115 -6.31 1.71 -6.54
C TYR A 115 -7.31 1.82 -7.70
N VAL A 116 -7.70 0.70 -8.30
CA VAL A 116 -8.70 0.69 -9.39
C VAL A 116 -10.05 1.20 -8.90
N ALA A 117 -10.52 0.71 -7.75
CA ALA A 117 -11.79 1.13 -7.18
C ALA A 117 -11.83 2.63 -6.86
N ALA A 118 -10.68 3.23 -6.52
CA ALA A 118 -10.54 4.66 -6.27
C ALA A 118 -10.30 5.49 -7.55
N GLY A 119 -10.18 4.87 -8.73
CA GLY A 119 -9.83 5.54 -9.98
C GLY A 119 -8.35 5.94 -10.10
N ALA A 120 -7.50 5.49 -9.17
CA ALA A 120 -6.05 5.75 -9.11
C ALA A 120 -5.26 4.72 -9.95
N LEU A 121 -5.67 4.54 -11.21
CA LEU A 121 -5.11 3.56 -12.12
C LEU A 121 -3.63 3.82 -12.50
N PRO A 122 -3.20 5.08 -12.73
CA PRO A 122 -1.78 5.39 -12.93
C PRO A 122 -0.90 4.92 -11.77
N GLU A 123 -1.35 5.11 -10.53
CA GLU A 123 -0.62 4.69 -9.33
C GLU A 123 -0.57 3.16 -9.18
N ALA A 124 -1.61 2.44 -9.62
CA ALA A 124 -1.57 0.99 -9.73
C ALA A 124 -0.48 0.51 -10.71
N LEU A 125 -0.38 1.14 -11.88
CA LEU A 125 0.63 0.84 -12.90
C LEU A 125 2.05 1.22 -12.45
N ALA A 126 2.20 2.38 -11.81
CA ALA A 126 3.46 2.82 -11.24
C ALA A 126 3.95 1.85 -10.16
N SER A 127 3.03 1.34 -9.33
CA SER A 127 3.31 0.29 -8.36
C SER A 127 3.81 -0.99 -9.04
N LEU A 128 3.10 -1.48 -10.07
CA LEU A 128 3.46 -2.68 -10.81
C LEU A 128 4.84 -2.58 -11.47
N ARG A 129 5.14 -1.42 -12.05
CA ARG A 129 6.46 -1.07 -12.59
C ARG A 129 7.53 -1.13 -11.50
N GLY A 130 7.28 -0.48 -10.36
CA GLY A 130 8.20 -0.46 -9.21
C GLY A 130 8.47 -1.84 -8.61
N ALA A 131 7.44 -2.70 -8.57
CA ALA A 131 7.53 -4.07 -8.06
C ALA A 131 8.27 -5.02 -9.02
N GLN A 132 8.57 -4.57 -10.24
CA GLN A 132 9.22 -5.37 -11.28
C GLN A 132 8.48 -6.69 -11.57
N GLN A 133 7.14 -6.67 -11.58
CA GLN A 133 6.29 -7.84 -11.86
C GLN A 133 5.62 -7.74 -13.24
N PRO A 134 6.35 -8.07 -14.32
CA PRO A 134 5.89 -7.87 -15.70
C PRO A 134 4.65 -8.72 -16.04
N ASP A 135 4.61 -9.98 -15.59
CA ASP A 135 3.50 -10.89 -15.86
C ASP A 135 2.21 -10.45 -15.17
N THR A 136 2.31 -10.04 -13.90
CA THR A 136 1.19 -9.48 -13.14
C THR A 136 0.68 -8.21 -13.77
N ALA A 137 1.57 -7.34 -14.26
CA ALA A 137 1.19 -6.10 -14.91
C ALA A 137 0.43 -6.34 -16.23
N ALA A 138 0.90 -7.28 -17.05
CA ALA A 138 0.21 -7.66 -18.28
C ALA A 138 -1.18 -8.25 -18.00
N MET A 139 -1.29 -9.21 -17.07
CA MET A 139 -2.58 -9.79 -16.70
C MET A 139 -3.53 -8.74 -16.11
N PHE A 140 -3.01 -7.81 -15.31
CA PHE A 140 -3.80 -6.72 -14.73
C PHE A 140 -4.36 -5.78 -15.82
N ILE A 141 -3.51 -5.34 -16.76
CA ILE A 141 -3.95 -4.48 -17.87
C ILE A 141 -5.00 -5.19 -18.73
N LEU A 142 -4.78 -6.46 -19.08
CA LEU A 142 -5.73 -7.25 -19.86
C LEU A 142 -7.07 -7.39 -19.14
N ALA A 143 -7.07 -7.72 -17.84
CA ALA A 143 -8.28 -7.83 -17.05
C ALA A 143 -9.03 -6.50 -16.98
N CYS A 144 -8.34 -5.38 -16.77
CA CYS A 144 -8.97 -4.05 -16.78
C CYS A 144 -9.59 -3.70 -18.14
N GLN A 145 -8.92 -4.05 -19.25
CA GLN A 145 -9.43 -3.82 -20.60
C GLN A 145 -10.64 -4.70 -20.92
N GLU A 146 -10.61 -5.97 -20.54
CA GLU A 146 -11.69 -6.93 -20.76
C GLU A 146 -12.96 -6.49 -20.03
N ILE A 147 -12.85 -6.18 -18.73
CA ILE A 147 -13.97 -5.70 -17.90
C ILE A 147 -14.52 -4.38 -18.45
N HIS A 148 -13.64 -3.46 -18.90
CA HIS A 148 -14.08 -2.21 -19.50
C HIS A 148 -14.82 -2.43 -20.82
N SER A 149 -14.32 -3.30 -21.69
CA SER A 149 -14.96 -3.65 -22.96
C SER A 149 -16.32 -4.30 -22.73
N GLU A 150 -16.44 -5.20 -21.76
CA GLU A 150 -17.69 -5.83 -21.38
C GLU A 150 -18.69 -4.79 -20.88
N TYR A 151 -18.26 -3.88 -19.99
CA TYR A 151 -19.07 -2.76 -19.52
C TYR A 151 -19.55 -1.86 -20.67
N LEU A 152 -18.67 -1.45 -21.58
CA LEU A 152 -19.03 -0.65 -22.75
C LEU A 152 -19.98 -1.37 -23.72
N SER A 153 -19.86 -2.69 -23.84
CA SER A 153 -20.75 -3.49 -24.68
C SER A 153 -22.17 -3.57 -24.13
N SER A 154 -22.32 -3.37 -22.82
CA SER A 154 -23.61 -3.36 -22.12
C SER A 154 -24.34 -2.00 -22.13
N LEU A 155 -23.67 -0.92 -22.59
CA LEU A 155 -24.24 0.42 -22.68
C LEU A 155 -24.96 0.65 -24.02
N ASP A 156 -26.08 1.37 -24.00
CA ASP A 156 -26.86 1.73 -25.19
C ASP A 156 -26.06 2.61 -26.18
N ASP A 157 -26.37 2.47 -27.47
CA ASP A 157 -25.60 3.02 -28.59
C ASP A 157 -25.42 4.56 -28.61
N GLU A 158 -26.24 5.34 -27.89
CA GLU A 158 -26.09 6.80 -27.82
C GLU A 158 -24.85 7.26 -27.02
N LEU A 159 -24.42 6.49 -26.02
CA LEU A 159 -23.25 6.82 -25.18
C LEU A 159 -21.91 6.43 -25.83
N ARG A 160 -21.94 5.49 -26.79
CA ARG A 160 -20.76 4.91 -27.45
C ARG A 160 -20.04 5.87 -28.41
N SER A 161 -20.65 7.02 -28.73
CA SER A 161 -20.20 7.96 -29.76
C SER A 161 -19.11 8.96 -29.32
N SER A 162 -18.76 9.00 -28.03
CA SER A 162 -17.64 9.83 -27.59
C SER A 162 -16.34 9.03 -27.64
N ASP A 163 -15.40 9.41 -28.52
CA ASP A 163 -14.04 8.83 -28.59
C ASP A 163 -13.29 8.80 -27.24
N LYS A 164 -13.78 9.55 -26.23
CA LYS A 164 -13.27 9.53 -24.85
C LYS A 164 -13.74 8.32 -24.03
N LEU A 165 -14.80 7.62 -24.44
CA LEU A 165 -15.42 6.52 -23.69
C LEU A 165 -14.76 5.16 -23.97
N VAL A 166 -14.12 4.99 -25.13
CA VAL A 166 -13.48 3.71 -25.53
C VAL A 166 -12.18 3.48 -24.75
N ASN A 167 -11.51 4.54 -24.32
CA ASN A 167 -10.29 4.45 -23.52
C ASN A 167 -10.62 4.60 -22.03
N LEU A 168 -10.40 3.54 -21.25
CA LEU A 168 -10.52 3.61 -19.79
C LEU A 168 -9.61 4.74 -19.28
N PRO A 169 -10.11 5.70 -18.47
CA PRO A 169 -9.29 6.76 -17.91
C PRO A 169 -8.08 6.16 -17.18
N GLY A 170 -6.87 6.44 -17.67
CA GLY A 170 -5.62 5.88 -17.13
C GLY A 170 -5.03 4.69 -17.90
N LEU A 171 -5.80 3.97 -18.73
CA LEU A 171 -5.28 2.96 -19.69
C LEU A 171 -5.28 3.45 -21.15
N ASN A 172 -5.44 4.75 -21.40
CA ASN A 172 -5.25 5.30 -22.75
C ASN A 172 -3.85 4.89 -23.25
N PRO A 173 -3.69 4.38 -24.48
CA PRO A 173 -2.37 4.11 -25.07
C PRO A 173 -1.39 5.30 -25.03
N GLU A 174 -1.88 6.54 -24.84
CA GLU A 174 -1.05 7.74 -24.65
C GLU A 174 -0.60 7.98 -23.19
N SER A 175 -1.06 7.16 -22.23
CA SER A 175 -0.66 7.26 -20.82
C SER A 175 0.79 6.82 -20.62
N GLU A 176 1.59 7.71 -20.03
CA GLU A 176 3.02 7.47 -19.76
C GLU A 176 3.23 6.20 -18.91
N ASP A 177 2.39 5.96 -17.91
CA ASP A 177 2.52 4.78 -17.05
C ASP A 177 2.16 3.47 -17.75
N VAL A 178 1.18 3.51 -18.66
CA VAL A 178 0.82 2.35 -19.51
C VAL A 178 1.96 2.02 -20.46
N HIS A 179 2.51 3.05 -21.10
CA HIS A 179 3.63 2.88 -22.01
C HIS A 179 4.86 2.32 -21.29
N ALA A 180 5.21 2.90 -20.13
CA ALA A 180 6.36 2.47 -19.34
C ALA A 180 6.23 1.00 -18.85
N VAL A 181 5.04 0.60 -18.39
CA VAL A 181 4.79 -0.80 -18.01
C VAL A 181 4.88 -1.73 -19.23
N GLY A 182 4.35 -1.30 -20.38
CA GLY A 182 4.43 -2.06 -21.63
C GLY A 182 5.87 -2.23 -22.16
N GLU A 183 6.67 -1.16 -22.13
CA GLU A 183 8.09 -1.21 -22.50
C GLU A 183 8.87 -2.17 -21.60
N TYR A 184 8.63 -2.10 -20.29
CA TYR A 184 9.25 -3.00 -19.32
C TYR A 184 8.87 -4.46 -19.58
N TYR A 185 7.59 -4.74 -19.84
CA TYR A 185 7.14 -6.08 -20.21
C TYR A 185 7.84 -6.58 -21.48
N GLY A 186 7.97 -5.73 -22.51
CA GLY A 186 8.70 -6.07 -23.73
C GLY A 186 10.20 -6.32 -23.51
N GLN A 187 10.83 -5.66 -22.54
CA GLN A 187 12.20 -5.97 -22.14
C GLN A 187 12.29 -7.33 -21.45
N TYR A 188 11.34 -7.64 -20.55
CA TYR A 188 11.24 -8.94 -19.91
C TYR A 188 11.05 -10.07 -20.92
N GLN A 189 10.14 -9.93 -21.89
CA GLN A 189 9.95 -10.91 -22.96
C GLN A 189 11.23 -11.16 -23.76
N ARG A 190 11.96 -10.11 -24.14
CA ARG A 190 13.26 -10.25 -24.81
C ARG A 190 14.27 -11.02 -23.96
N LYS A 191 14.33 -10.74 -22.66
CA LYS A 191 15.21 -11.44 -21.72
C LYS A 191 14.84 -12.93 -21.59
N LEU A 192 13.55 -13.25 -21.54
CA LEU A 192 13.09 -14.64 -21.54
C LEU A 192 13.47 -15.38 -22.83
N VAL A 193 13.27 -14.75 -23.99
CA VAL A 193 13.68 -15.35 -25.28
C VAL A 193 15.16 -15.67 -25.28
N HIS A 194 16.03 -14.74 -24.85
CA HIS A 194 17.46 -15.01 -24.72
C HIS A 194 17.76 -16.18 -23.77
N LEU A 195 17.14 -16.17 -22.58
CA LEU A 195 17.34 -17.24 -21.60
C LEU A 195 16.93 -18.62 -22.15
N CYS A 196 15.86 -18.69 -22.93
CA CYS A 196 15.39 -19.90 -23.59
C CYS A 196 16.27 -20.33 -24.78
N MET A 197 16.89 -19.38 -25.48
CA MET A 197 17.81 -19.67 -26.59
C MET A 197 19.20 -20.11 -26.10
N ASP A 198 19.62 -19.65 -24.91
CA ASP A 198 20.90 -19.98 -24.29
C ASP A 198 20.88 -21.30 -23.49
N SER A 199 19.69 -21.85 -23.19
CA SER A 199 19.57 -23.19 -22.59
C SER A 199 20.08 -24.27 -23.56
N GLN A 200 21.18 -24.93 -23.21
CA GLN A 200 21.65 -26.13 -23.93
C GLN A 200 20.52 -27.17 -23.96
N PRO A 201 20.29 -27.84 -25.11
CA PRO A 201 19.30 -28.90 -25.18
C PRO A 201 19.69 -29.96 -24.15
N PHE A 202 18.71 -30.36 -23.31
CA PHE A 202 18.85 -31.51 -22.44
C PHE A 202 19.35 -32.68 -23.29
N SER A 203 20.57 -33.14 -23.00
CA SER A 203 21.08 -34.37 -23.60
C SER A 203 20.41 -35.52 -22.87
N ASP A 204 19.50 -36.21 -23.56
CA ASP A 204 18.92 -37.50 -23.16
C ASP A 204 20.00 -38.57 -22.95
#